data_AF-A0A257UFZ3-F1
#
_entry.id   AF-A0A257UFZ3-F1
#
_cell.length_a   1.000
_cell.length_b   1.000
_cell.length_c   1.000
_cell.angle_alpha   90.00
_cell.angle_beta   90.00
_cell.angle_gamma   90.00
#
_symmetry.space_group_name_H-M   'P 1'
#
loop_
_entity.id
_entity.type
_entity.pdbx_description
1 polymer ?
#
loop_
_entity_poly.entity_id
_entity_poly.type
_entity_poly.pdbx_seq_one_letter_code
_entity_poly.pdbx_strand_id
1 'polypeptide(L)'
;MLFDLTQHEPILAAPASCSVFHPYPDELPTGRQVTAYALDELFAEKLRALIERTRPRDLYDVVFMLENHSGSLNLDFARGLFREKCRVKGLDPPASAEIVAVVRADEELVSEWSNMLAYQLPQLPPLPPMLDRLPTLLAWLDTPAAAPAPALTAPARQTGESVVAPAGGTYWGNPVPIEVIRFAGANRLLIQFSYHDRSRVAEPYSLRRAQTGNLLLYAWERGAPSIKAFKVSEMSGTRATNEPFTPRYSVELTASGPLQVLPTSSGSGFSTRWTSRARASTRASRRRRGPVYVFQCPNCGQEFRHMTNHSRLRRHQTTFGTSCSGRRGTLIRTLP
;
A
#
# COMPACT_ATOMS: atom_id res chain seq x y z
N MET A 1 -14.70 0.25 -16.73
CA MET A 1 -13.73 -0.22 -15.72
C MET A 1 -12.45 -0.58 -16.44
N LEU A 2 -11.35 0.07 -16.09
CA LEU A 2 -10.02 -0.21 -16.64
C LEU A 2 -9.31 -1.16 -15.67
N PHE A 3 -8.75 -2.24 -16.20
CA PHE A 3 -7.91 -3.16 -15.43
C PHE A 3 -6.49 -3.08 -15.95
N ASP A 4 -5.53 -3.06 -15.03
CA ASP A 4 -4.11 -3.22 -15.33
C ASP A 4 -3.65 -4.61 -14.87
N LEU A 5 -2.93 -5.30 -15.74
CA LEU A 5 -2.47 -6.68 -15.52
C LEU A 5 -0.98 -6.74 -15.84
N THR A 6 -0.16 -6.91 -14.81
CA THR A 6 1.30 -6.95 -14.93
C THR A 6 1.83 -8.36 -14.64
N GLN A 7 2.72 -8.86 -15.49
CA GLN A 7 3.33 -10.20 -15.36
C GLN A 7 4.83 -10.16 -15.00
N HIS A 8 5.50 -9.02 -15.19
CA HIS A 8 6.97 -8.92 -15.12
C HIS A 8 7.48 -8.25 -13.85
N GLU A 9 6.61 -8.06 -12.87
CA GLU A 9 6.97 -7.47 -11.59
C GLU A 9 7.02 -8.57 -10.52
N PRO A 10 8.19 -8.86 -9.95
CA PRO A 10 8.29 -9.91 -8.95
C PRO A 10 7.63 -9.47 -7.65
N ILE A 11 6.83 -10.36 -7.07
CA ILE A 11 6.31 -10.22 -5.71
C ILE A 11 7.35 -10.84 -4.76
N LEU A 12 7.99 -10.02 -3.94
CA LEU A 12 9.15 -10.41 -3.12
C LEU A 12 8.77 -10.81 -1.70
N ALA A 13 7.69 -10.26 -1.14
CA ALA A 13 7.13 -10.64 0.14
C ALA A 13 5.97 -11.62 -0.04
N ALA A 14 5.62 -12.35 1.02
CA ALA A 14 4.42 -13.17 1.01
C ALA A 14 3.18 -12.26 0.87
N PRO A 15 2.27 -12.52 -0.09
CA PRO A 15 1.04 -11.76 -0.20
C PRO A 15 0.22 -11.79 1.10
N ALA A 16 -0.40 -10.66 1.44
CA ALA A 16 -1.24 -10.53 2.61
C ALA A 16 -2.70 -10.92 2.29
N SER A 17 -3.37 -11.53 3.27
CA SER A 17 -4.81 -11.78 3.22
C SER A 17 -5.52 -10.61 3.90
N CYS A 18 -6.27 -9.82 3.14
CA CYS A 18 -6.92 -8.60 3.60
C CYS A 18 -8.44 -8.77 3.64
N SER A 19 -9.06 -8.34 4.73
CA SER A 19 -10.52 -8.20 4.77
C SER A 19 -10.97 -7.09 3.83
N VAL A 20 -12.07 -7.32 3.12
CA VAL A 20 -12.67 -6.29 2.27
C VAL A 20 -13.33 -5.24 3.16
N PHE A 21 -12.90 -3.98 3.03
CA PHE A 21 -13.61 -2.87 3.64
C PHE A 21 -14.95 -2.68 2.92
N HIS A 22 -16.05 -2.81 3.66
CA HIS A 22 -17.40 -2.71 3.13
C HIS A 22 -18.20 -1.70 3.95
N PRO A 23 -18.19 -0.42 3.54
CA PRO A 23 -18.94 0.60 4.24
C PRO A 23 -20.43 0.55 3.91
N TYR A 24 -20.83 -0.11 2.83
CA TYR A 24 -22.19 -0.07 2.30
C TYR A 24 -23.19 -0.83 3.21
N PRO A 25 -24.49 -0.50 3.12
CA PRO A 25 -25.50 -1.12 3.97
C PRO A 25 -25.86 -2.56 3.58
N ASP A 26 -25.44 -3.04 2.41
CA ASP A 26 -25.55 -4.44 2.04
C ASP A 26 -24.55 -5.31 2.83
N GLU A 27 -24.66 -6.62 2.68
CA GLU A 27 -23.79 -7.57 3.37
C GLU A 27 -22.88 -8.28 2.37
N LEU A 28 -21.58 -8.30 2.68
CA LEU A 28 -20.68 -9.23 2.03
C LEU A 28 -20.75 -10.60 2.70
N PRO A 29 -20.57 -11.70 1.93
CA PRO A 29 -20.43 -13.03 2.51
C PRO A 29 -19.34 -13.06 3.59
N THR A 30 -19.68 -13.64 4.74
CA THR A 30 -18.81 -13.66 5.93
C THR A 30 -17.45 -14.25 5.63
N GLY A 31 -16.39 -13.60 6.14
CA GLY A 31 -15.02 -14.11 6.06
C GLY A 31 -14.35 -13.93 4.69
N ARG A 32 -14.93 -13.13 3.79
CA ARG A 32 -14.32 -12.86 2.49
C ARG A 32 -13.03 -12.05 2.65
N GLN A 33 -11.94 -12.67 2.24
CA GLN A 33 -10.62 -12.05 2.19
C GLN A 33 -10.14 -12.00 0.74
N VAL A 34 -9.33 -10.99 0.44
CA VAL A 34 -8.66 -10.82 -0.84
C VAL A 34 -7.16 -10.90 -0.62
N THR A 35 -6.47 -11.59 -1.52
CA THR A 35 -5.01 -11.60 -1.54
C THR A 35 -4.52 -10.29 -2.13
N ALA A 36 -3.70 -9.56 -1.39
CA ALA A 36 -3.12 -8.29 -1.79
C ALA A 36 -1.61 -8.28 -1.52
N TYR A 37 -0.92 -7.26 -2.03
CA TYR A 37 0.47 -7.00 -1.66
C TYR A 37 0.58 -6.79 -0.15
N ALA A 38 1.65 -7.31 0.46
CA ALA A 38 2.01 -6.92 1.81
C ALA A 38 2.30 -5.41 1.86
N LEU A 39 1.99 -4.76 2.98
CA LEU A 39 2.13 -3.30 3.12
C LEU A 39 3.57 -2.84 2.86
N ASP A 40 4.56 -3.57 3.41
CA ASP A 40 5.99 -3.28 3.22
C ASP A 40 6.41 -3.39 1.75
N GLU A 41 5.84 -4.34 1.01
CA GLU A 41 6.12 -4.51 -0.40
C GLU A 41 5.45 -3.43 -1.26
N LEU A 42 4.18 -3.13 -1.00
CA LEU A 42 3.48 -2.04 -1.67
C LEU A 42 4.24 -0.72 -1.47
N PHE A 43 4.69 -0.46 -0.25
CA PHE A 43 5.48 0.72 0.08
C PHE A 43 6.82 0.76 -0.66
N ALA A 44 7.57 -0.35 -0.65
CA ALA A 44 8.85 -0.45 -1.36
C ALA A 44 8.68 -0.26 -2.88
N GLU A 45 7.61 -0.81 -3.47
CA GLU A 45 7.25 -0.64 -4.87
C GLU A 45 6.93 0.83 -5.17
N LYS A 46 6.11 1.48 -4.33
CA LYS A 46 5.77 2.90 -4.46
C LYS A 46 6.99 3.81 -4.38
N LEU A 47 7.89 3.54 -3.43
CA LEU A 47 9.13 4.30 -3.29
C LEU A 47 10.03 4.13 -4.51
N ARG A 48 10.20 2.91 -5.04
CA ARG A 48 10.99 2.71 -6.26
C ARG A 48 10.35 3.36 -7.49
N ALA A 49 9.02 3.33 -7.61
CA ALA A 49 8.29 4.01 -8.69
C ALA A 49 8.45 5.54 -8.65
N LEU A 50 8.47 6.11 -7.44
CA LEU A 50 8.75 7.53 -7.24
C LEU A 50 10.13 7.92 -7.80
N ILE A 51 11.16 7.08 -7.64
CA ILE A 51 12.50 7.37 -8.19
C ILE A 51 12.54 7.25 -9.70
N GLU A 52 11.84 6.27 -10.24
CA GLU A 52 11.83 5.98 -11.68
C GLU A 52 11.11 7.06 -12.49
N ARG A 53 10.05 7.68 -11.95
CA ARG A 53 9.13 8.53 -12.72
C ARG A 53 8.65 9.80 -12.03
N THR A 54 9.03 10.02 -10.76
CA THR A 54 8.78 11.28 -10.02
C THR A 54 7.32 11.77 -10.09
N ARG A 55 6.35 10.84 -10.06
CA ARG A 55 4.93 11.20 -10.20
C ARG A 55 4.35 11.74 -8.89
N PRO A 56 3.54 12.83 -8.93
CA PRO A 56 2.83 13.39 -7.77
C PRO A 56 2.12 12.35 -6.90
N ARG A 57 1.45 11.37 -7.51
CA ARG A 57 0.71 10.32 -6.78
C ARG A 57 1.62 9.40 -5.99
N ASP A 58 2.76 9.00 -6.55
CA ASP A 58 3.71 8.16 -5.85
C ASP A 58 4.38 8.92 -4.70
N LEU A 59 4.67 10.22 -4.87
CA LEU A 59 5.15 11.08 -3.79
C LEU A 59 4.12 11.17 -2.66
N TYR A 60 2.87 11.45 -3.01
CA TYR A 60 1.77 11.53 -2.05
C TYR A 60 1.62 10.21 -1.28
N ASP A 61 1.58 9.07 -1.98
CA ASP A 61 1.43 7.75 -1.37
C ASP A 61 2.58 7.44 -0.40
N VAL A 62 3.84 7.66 -0.81
CA VAL A 62 5.02 7.42 0.04
C VAL A 62 4.96 8.25 1.32
N VAL A 63 4.70 9.56 1.21
CA VAL A 63 4.59 10.45 2.37
C VAL A 63 3.42 10.03 3.26
N PHE A 64 2.26 9.77 2.67
CA PHE A 64 1.06 9.36 3.39
C PHE A 64 1.29 8.09 4.20
N MET A 65 1.91 7.07 3.60
CA MET A 65 2.22 5.80 4.27
C MET A 65 3.21 5.99 5.42
N LEU A 66 4.27 6.77 5.24
CA LEU A 66 5.24 7.04 6.31
C LEU A 66 4.63 7.82 7.47
N GLU A 67 3.77 8.80 7.19
CA GLU A 67 3.19 9.63 8.24
C GLU A 67 2.04 8.97 9.00
N ASN A 68 1.28 8.10 8.34
CA ASN A 68 0.03 7.57 8.87
C ASN A 68 0.05 6.07 9.14
N HIS A 69 1.02 5.34 8.58
CA HIS A 69 1.14 3.88 8.67
C HIS A 69 2.55 3.40 9.07
N SER A 70 3.44 4.29 9.51
CA SER A 70 4.79 3.91 9.96
C SER A 70 4.79 2.87 11.07
N GLY A 71 3.82 2.91 11.99
CA GLY A 71 3.69 1.89 13.04
C GLY A 71 3.30 0.49 12.53
N SER A 72 2.79 0.39 11.29
CA SER A 72 2.46 -0.88 10.62
C SER A 72 3.52 -1.32 9.62
N LEU A 73 4.53 -0.49 9.35
CA LEU A 73 5.64 -0.78 8.45
C LEU A 73 6.83 -1.33 9.23
N ASN A 74 7.39 -2.43 8.76
CA ASN A 74 8.73 -2.85 9.16
C ASN A 74 9.75 -2.16 8.24
N LEU A 75 10.23 -0.98 8.65
CA LEU A 75 11.12 -0.15 7.83
C LEU A 75 12.44 -0.84 7.47
N ASP A 76 12.99 -1.70 8.33
CA ASP A 76 14.18 -2.47 7.98
C ASP A 76 13.91 -3.51 6.88
N PHE A 77 12.76 -4.20 6.96
CA PHE A 77 12.33 -5.13 5.92
C PHE A 77 12.00 -4.40 4.61
N ALA A 78 11.26 -3.29 4.67
CA ALA A 78 10.95 -2.44 3.54
C ALA A 78 12.22 -1.89 2.86
N ARG A 79 13.28 -1.59 3.61
CA ARG A 79 14.59 -1.16 3.07
C ARG A 79 15.18 -2.24 2.18
N GLY A 80 15.13 -3.49 2.65
CA GLY A 80 15.58 -4.67 1.89
C GLY A 80 14.78 -4.85 0.61
N LEU A 81 13.45 -4.78 0.69
CA LEU A 81 12.55 -4.90 -0.45
C LEU A 81 12.79 -3.78 -1.48
N PHE A 82 12.90 -2.53 -1.04
CA PHE A 82 13.17 -1.38 -1.90
C PHE A 82 14.47 -1.57 -2.70
N ARG A 83 15.57 -1.92 -2.01
CA ARG A 83 16.86 -2.17 -2.65
C ARG A 83 16.78 -3.27 -3.69
N GLU A 84 16.05 -4.35 -3.41
CA GLU A 84 15.89 -5.45 -4.36
C GLU A 84 15.01 -5.07 -5.56
N LYS A 85 13.89 -4.36 -5.33
CA LYS A 85 13.03 -3.83 -6.39
C LYS A 85 13.78 -2.89 -7.33
N CYS A 86 14.68 -2.04 -6.80
CA CYS A 86 15.57 -1.22 -7.62
C CYS A 86 16.46 -2.07 -8.52
N ARG A 87 17.14 -3.09 -7.97
CA ARG A 87 18.04 -3.97 -8.73
C ARG A 87 17.31 -4.76 -9.83
N VAL A 88 16.10 -5.24 -9.56
CA VAL A 88 15.26 -5.91 -10.56
C VAL A 88 15.00 -5.02 -11.77
N LYS A 89 14.87 -3.70 -11.56
CA LYS A 89 14.69 -2.70 -12.61
C LYS A 89 16.02 -2.19 -13.18
N GLY A 90 17.16 -2.72 -12.75
CA GLY A 90 18.48 -2.27 -13.18
C GLY A 90 18.90 -0.91 -12.60
N LEU A 91 18.27 -0.47 -11.51
CA LEU A 91 18.59 0.77 -10.82
C LEU A 91 19.52 0.47 -9.64
N ASP A 92 20.52 1.34 -9.43
CA ASP A 92 21.26 1.35 -8.17
C ASP A 92 20.37 1.97 -7.08
N PRO A 93 20.17 1.32 -5.91
CA PRO A 93 19.28 1.85 -4.89
C PRO A 93 19.82 3.17 -4.31
N PRO A 94 19.12 4.31 -4.49
CA PRO A 94 19.61 5.60 -4.02
C PRO A 94 19.54 5.73 -2.50
N ALA A 95 20.43 6.54 -1.95
CA ALA A 95 20.38 7.00 -0.57
C ALA A 95 19.25 8.02 -0.36
N SER A 96 18.84 8.27 0.88
CA SER A 96 17.71 9.17 1.18
C SER A 96 17.90 10.57 0.60
N ALA A 97 19.12 11.12 0.68
CA ALA A 97 19.45 12.45 0.18
C ALA A 97 19.32 12.57 -1.34
N GLU A 98 19.66 11.51 -2.08
CA GLU A 98 19.54 11.47 -3.54
C GLU A 98 18.07 11.45 -3.95
N ILE A 99 17.23 10.69 -3.25
CA ILE A 99 15.78 10.69 -3.46
C ILE A 99 15.20 12.09 -3.25
N VAL A 100 15.56 12.75 -2.14
CA VAL A 100 15.12 14.11 -1.86
C VAL A 100 15.56 15.08 -2.95
N ALA A 101 16.81 14.97 -3.41
CA ALA A 101 17.34 15.85 -4.46
C ALA A 101 16.57 15.68 -5.78
N VAL A 102 16.34 14.43 -6.21
CA VAL A 102 15.58 14.11 -7.42
C VAL A 102 14.16 14.67 -7.34
N VAL A 103 13.44 14.41 -6.25
CA VAL A 103 12.05 14.86 -6.09
C VAL A 103 11.95 16.40 -6.04
N ARG A 104 12.92 17.08 -5.43
CA ARG A 104 12.93 18.56 -5.34
C ARG A 104 13.32 19.25 -6.64
N ALA A 105 14.16 18.62 -7.45
CA ALA A 105 14.64 19.16 -8.72
C ALA A 105 13.64 18.95 -9.87
N ASP A 106 12.63 18.11 -9.68
CA ASP A 106 11.68 17.76 -10.75
C ASP A 106 10.60 18.84 -10.93
N GLU A 107 10.74 19.63 -11.99
CA GLU A 107 9.78 20.67 -12.36
C GLU A 107 8.44 20.09 -12.86
N GLU A 108 8.44 18.91 -13.49
CA GLU A 108 7.22 18.25 -13.97
C GLU A 108 6.35 17.82 -12.80
N LEU A 109 6.95 17.31 -11.72
CA LEU A 109 6.27 16.98 -10.47
C LEU A 109 5.54 18.20 -9.91
N VAL A 110 6.20 19.37 -9.89
CA VAL A 110 5.62 20.62 -9.40
C VAL A 110 4.45 21.06 -10.29
N SER A 111 4.63 21.05 -11.62
CA SER A 111 3.58 21.47 -12.55
C SER A 111 2.37 20.52 -12.52
N GLU A 112 2.60 19.22 -12.37
CA GLU A 112 1.56 18.19 -12.41
C GLU A 112 0.91 17.91 -11.05
N TRP A 113 1.44 18.49 -9.95
CA TRP A 113 0.93 18.25 -8.60
C TRP A 113 -0.59 18.48 -8.51
N SER A 114 -1.04 19.65 -8.97
CA SER A 114 -2.46 19.99 -8.97
C SER A 114 -3.24 19.15 -9.99
N ASN A 115 -2.72 19.00 -11.20
CA ASN A 115 -3.41 18.30 -12.29
C ASN A 115 -3.73 16.84 -11.93
N MET A 116 -2.81 16.16 -11.25
CA MET A 116 -2.95 14.74 -10.93
C MET A 116 -3.73 14.45 -9.65
N LEU A 117 -3.70 15.36 -8.67
CA LEU A 117 -4.23 15.12 -7.32
C LEU A 117 -5.49 15.94 -6.97
N ALA A 118 -5.75 17.09 -7.60
CA ALA A 118 -6.86 17.97 -7.22
C ALA A 118 -8.24 17.30 -7.34
N TYR A 119 -8.41 16.37 -8.29
CA TYR A 119 -9.64 15.60 -8.45
C TYR A 119 -9.69 14.33 -7.59
N GLN A 120 -8.56 13.93 -7.00
CA GLN A 120 -8.43 12.72 -6.19
C GLN A 120 -8.56 13.01 -4.69
N LEU A 121 -8.26 14.24 -4.28
CA LEU A 121 -8.23 14.65 -2.88
C LEU A 121 -9.32 15.70 -2.62
N PRO A 122 -10.06 15.61 -1.49
CA PRO A 122 -11.02 16.63 -1.09
C PRO A 122 -10.44 18.04 -0.98
N GLN A 123 -9.17 18.13 -0.59
CA GLN A 123 -8.41 19.38 -0.50
C GLN A 123 -6.95 19.08 -0.81
N LEU A 124 -6.38 19.75 -1.80
CA LEU A 124 -4.98 19.53 -2.21
C LEU A 124 -4.03 20.05 -1.12
N PRO A 125 -3.14 19.21 -0.55
CA PRO A 125 -2.09 19.69 0.34
C PRO A 125 -1.04 20.51 -0.43
N PRO A 126 -0.51 21.58 0.16
CA PRO A 126 0.57 22.34 -0.46
C PRO A 126 1.83 21.48 -0.57
N LEU A 127 2.45 21.49 -1.76
CA LEU A 127 3.65 20.70 -2.03
C LEU A 127 4.89 21.14 -1.21
N PRO A 128 5.24 22.44 -1.07
CA PRO A 128 6.49 22.81 -0.41
C PRO A 128 6.62 22.29 1.04
N PRO A 129 5.60 22.43 1.93
CA PRO A 129 5.64 21.86 3.28
C PRO A 129 5.74 20.33 3.32
N MET A 130 5.32 19.64 2.25
CA MET A 130 5.54 18.21 2.09
C MET A 130 7.01 17.91 1.77
N LEU A 131 7.59 18.64 0.82
CA LEU A 131 9.00 18.53 0.44
C LEU A 131 9.95 18.86 1.60
N ASP A 132 9.56 19.76 2.49
CA ASP A 132 10.34 20.13 3.67
C ASP A 132 10.46 18.97 4.68
N ARG A 133 9.46 18.10 4.75
CA ARG A 133 9.44 16.94 5.67
C ARG A 133 10.16 15.71 5.11
N LEU A 134 10.34 15.62 3.79
CA LEU A 134 10.94 14.46 3.12
C LEU A 134 12.29 14.00 3.70
N PRO A 135 13.26 14.89 4.00
CA PRO A 135 14.54 14.46 4.56
C PRO A 135 14.39 13.66 5.85
N THR A 136 13.53 14.12 6.77
CA THR A 136 13.26 13.43 8.03
C THR A 136 12.50 12.12 7.79
N LEU A 137 11.53 12.13 6.87
CA LEU A 137 10.70 10.96 6.57
C LEU A 137 11.49 9.83 5.88
N LEU A 138 12.52 10.14 5.09
CA LEU A 138 13.30 9.17 4.35
C LEU A 138 14.60 8.75 5.06
N ALA A 139 14.94 9.35 6.20
CA ALA A 139 16.18 9.09 6.93
C ALA A 139 16.34 7.62 7.39
N TRP A 140 15.26 6.86 7.43
CA TRP A 140 15.30 5.42 7.71
C TRP A 140 15.94 4.59 6.58
N LEU A 141 16.11 5.13 5.36
CA LEU A 141 16.71 4.39 4.24
C LEU A 141 18.22 4.18 4.39
N ASP A 142 18.90 5.10 5.06
CA ASP A 142 20.35 5.11 5.16
C ASP A 142 20.85 4.12 6.22
N THR A 143 22.14 3.77 6.17
CA THR A 143 22.76 2.85 7.13
C THR A 143 24.07 3.45 7.68
N PRO A 144 24.21 3.64 9.00
CA PRO A 144 23.18 3.43 10.02
C PRO A 144 21.99 4.38 9.81
N ALA A 145 20.78 3.91 10.11
CA ALA A 145 19.60 4.77 10.04
C ALA A 145 19.79 5.93 11.02
N ALA A 146 19.39 7.14 10.62
CA ALA A 146 19.40 8.27 11.53
C ALA A 146 18.52 7.94 12.74
N ALA A 147 18.90 8.44 13.92
CA ALA A 147 18.09 8.27 15.11
C ALA A 147 16.67 8.79 14.83
N PRO A 148 15.62 7.99 15.11
CA PRO A 148 14.26 8.43 14.86
C PRO A 148 13.99 9.71 15.66
N ALA A 149 13.28 10.65 15.04
CA ALA A 149 12.81 11.83 15.76
C ALA A 149 12.01 11.37 17.00
N PRO A 150 12.12 12.09 18.14
CA PRO A 150 11.38 11.72 19.35
C PRO A 150 9.89 11.63 19.02
N ALA A 151 9.29 10.51 19.39
CA ALA A 151 7.88 10.26 19.12
C ALA A 151 7.01 11.32 19.81
N LEU A 152 6.11 11.94 19.06
CA LEU A 152 5.15 12.88 19.61
C LEU A 152 4.21 12.15 20.56
N THR A 153 3.91 12.75 21.71
CA THR A 153 2.96 12.19 22.67
C THR A 153 1.53 12.40 22.17
N ALA A 154 0.65 11.44 22.45
CA ALA A 154 -0.77 11.60 22.19
C ALA A 154 -1.39 12.66 23.11
N PRO A 155 -2.48 13.33 22.68
CA PRO A 155 -3.24 14.19 23.57
C PRO A 155 -3.67 13.46 24.84
N ALA A 156 -3.61 14.13 26.00
CA ALA A 156 -4.00 13.53 27.27
C ALA A 156 -5.41 12.90 27.19
N ARG A 157 -5.53 11.66 27.62
CA ARG A 157 -6.78 10.88 27.59
C ARG A 157 -7.53 11.04 28.90
N GLN A 158 -8.82 11.35 28.84
CA GLN A 158 -9.64 11.30 30.04
C GLN A 158 -10.07 9.86 30.32
N THR A 159 -10.21 9.51 31.59
CA THR A 159 -10.60 8.16 32.01
C THR A 159 -11.93 7.77 31.37
N GLY A 160 -11.95 6.65 30.64
CA GLY A 160 -13.15 6.11 30.02
C GLY A 160 -13.42 6.56 28.57
N GLU A 161 -12.58 7.40 27.97
CA GLU A 161 -12.69 7.71 26.55
C GLU A 161 -12.08 6.61 25.68
N SER A 162 -12.59 6.36 24.48
CA SER A 162 -11.96 5.48 23.48
C SER A 162 -11.62 6.25 22.20
N VAL A 163 -10.44 5.99 21.63
CA VAL A 163 -10.04 6.59 20.34
C VAL A 163 -10.90 5.98 19.22
N VAL A 164 -11.45 6.85 18.37
CA VAL A 164 -12.28 6.49 17.22
C VAL A 164 -11.47 6.74 15.95
N ALA A 165 -10.82 5.68 15.47
CA ALA A 165 -10.12 5.66 14.19
C ALA A 165 -10.40 4.36 13.41
N PRO A 166 -11.67 4.04 13.07
CA PRO A 166 -12.00 2.83 12.32
C PRO A 166 -11.42 2.88 10.90
N ALA A 167 -10.96 1.76 10.34
CA ALA A 167 -10.45 1.72 8.96
C ALA A 167 -11.54 2.12 7.95
N GLY A 168 -11.17 2.95 6.98
CA GLY A 168 -12.02 3.35 5.86
C GLY A 168 -13.09 4.41 6.17
N GLY A 169 -13.61 5.01 5.09
CA GLY A 169 -14.70 5.98 5.12
C GLY A 169 -16.02 5.26 5.35
N THR A 170 -16.69 5.54 6.45
CA THR A 170 -17.90 4.82 6.84
C THR A 170 -19.11 5.43 6.11
N TYR A 171 -20.02 4.58 5.59
CA TYR A 171 -21.31 5.03 5.06
C TYR A 171 -22.18 5.48 6.24
N TRP A 172 -21.96 6.70 6.71
CA TRP A 172 -22.88 7.32 7.64
C TRP A 172 -23.83 8.16 6.82
N GLY A 173 -25.13 7.85 6.89
CA GLY A 173 -26.22 8.71 6.41
C GLY A 173 -26.31 10.06 7.16
N ASN A 174 -25.17 10.62 7.61
CA ASN A 174 -25.03 11.91 8.25
C ASN A 174 -23.94 12.71 7.52
N PRO A 175 -24.20 13.98 7.15
CA PRO A 175 -23.33 14.70 6.25
C PRO A 175 -22.07 15.18 6.98
N VAL A 176 -20.92 14.55 6.71
CA VAL A 176 -19.64 15.19 6.28
C VAL A 176 -18.52 15.63 7.29
N PRO A 177 -18.66 15.94 8.61
CA PRO A 177 -17.52 16.45 9.39
C PRO A 177 -16.36 15.46 9.61
N ILE A 178 -16.65 14.18 9.86
CA ILE A 178 -15.63 13.23 10.34
C ILE A 178 -14.58 12.96 9.27
N GLU A 179 -14.99 12.65 8.05
CA GLU A 179 -14.04 12.34 6.97
C GLU A 179 -13.21 13.56 6.60
N VAL A 180 -13.77 14.77 6.70
CA VAL A 180 -13.00 16.01 6.53
C VAL A 180 -11.93 16.16 7.63
N ILE A 181 -12.30 15.91 8.89
CA ILE A 181 -11.36 15.96 10.03
C ILE A 181 -10.25 14.93 9.85
N ARG A 182 -10.61 13.70 9.45
CA ARG A 182 -9.64 12.60 9.25
C ARG A 182 -8.71 12.89 8.09
N PHE A 183 -9.27 13.32 6.95
CA PHE A 183 -8.50 13.73 5.79
C PHE A 183 -7.50 14.84 6.14
N ALA A 184 -7.97 15.90 6.80
CA ALA A 184 -7.13 17.03 7.18
C ALA A 184 -6.04 16.60 8.17
N GLY A 185 -6.38 15.80 9.18
CA GLY A 185 -5.40 15.23 10.13
C GLY A 185 -4.34 14.39 9.43
N ALA A 186 -4.74 13.47 8.56
CA ALA A 186 -3.82 12.59 7.83
C ALA A 186 -2.84 13.35 6.92
N ASN A 187 -3.27 14.50 6.40
CA ASN A 187 -2.50 15.37 5.51
C ASN A 187 -1.81 16.55 6.22
N ARG A 188 -1.92 16.63 7.55
CA ARG A 188 -1.41 17.73 8.37
C ARG A 188 -1.93 19.10 7.93
N LEU A 189 -3.21 19.17 7.59
CA LEU A 189 -3.94 20.38 7.22
C LEU A 189 -4.81 20.87 8.37
N LEU A 190 -4.92 22.17 8.51
CA LEU A 190 -5.86 22.77 9.46
C LEU A 190 -7.30 22.54 8.98
N ILE A 191 -8.21 22.40 9.94
CA ILE A 191 -9.64 22.43 9.69
C ILE A 191 -10.21 23.79 10.05
N GLN A 192 -11.24 24.20 9.32
CA GLN A 192 -12.09 25.32 9.69
C GLN A 192 -13.52 24.82 9.93
N PHE A 193 -14.13 25.27 11.03
CA PHE A 193 -15.49 24.87 11.40
C PHE A 193 -16.18 25.96 12.22
N SER A 194 -17.51 25.93 12.26
CA SER A 194 -18.33 26.79 13.11
C SER A 194 -18.73 26.04 14.38
N TYR A 195 -18.61 26.69 15.54
CA TYR A 195 -18.94 26.12 16.84
C TYR A 195 -19.51 27.22 17.76
N HIS A 196 -20.80 27.11 18.11
CA HIS A 196 -21.57 28.17 18.80
C HIS A 196 -21.44 29.52 18.10
N ASP A 197 -21.77 29.56 16.80
CA ASP A 197 -21.72 30.73 15.90
C ASP A 197 -20.35 31.42 15.75
N ARG A 198 -19.28 30.78 16.22
CA ARG A 198 -17.90 31.25 16.04
C ARG A 198 -17.16 30.37 15.05
N SER A 199 -16.53 31.01 14.06
CA SER A 199 -15.61 30.31 13.17
C SER A 199 -14.29 30.05 13.89
N ARG A 200 -13.81 28.80 13.82
CA ARG A 200 -12.59 28.33 14.44
C ARG A 200 -11.70 27.69 13.40
N VAL A 201 -10.39 27.84 13.58
CA VAL A 201 -9.36 27.16 12.79
C VAL A 201 -8.48 26.39 13.75
N ALA A 202 -8.31 25.09 13.51
CA ALA A 202 -7.61 24.22 14.45
C ALA A 202 -6.84 23.08 13.77
N GLU A 203 -5.79 22.63 14.46
CA GLU A 203 -5.02 21.42 14.14
C GLU A 203 -5.78 20.19 14.67
N PRO A 204 -6.31 19.30 13.83
CA PRO A 204 -7.03 18.11 14.30
C PRO A 204 -6.07 16.99 14.71
N TYR A 205 -6.24 16.43 15.92
CA TYR A 205 -5.33 15.40 16.45
C TYR A 205 -5.98 14.05 16.73
N SER A 206 -7.14 13.99 17.36
CA SER A 206 -7.81 12.71 17.63
C SER A 206 -9.32 12.85 17.72
N LEU A 207 -10.04 11.80 17.34
CA LEU A 207 -11.46 11.65 17.59
C LEU A 207 -11.65 10.64 18.72
N ARG A 208 -12.47 10.97 19.71
CA ARG A 208 -12.66 10.14 20.89
C ARG A 208 -14.13 10.03 21.24
N ARG A 209 -14.57 8.84 21.64
CA ARG A 209 -15.91 8.61 22.16
C ARG A 209 -15.85 8.67 23.68
N ALA A 210 -16.55 9.64 24.26
CA ALA A 210 -16.73 9.74 25.70
C ALA A 210 -17.65 8.62 26.21
N GLN A 211 -17.60 8.33 27.51
CA GLN A 211 -18.52 7.37 28.16
C GLN A 211 -20.00 7.72 27.94
N THR A 212 -20.31 9.00 27.80
CA THR A 212 -21.65 9.50 27.50
C THR A 212 -22.11 9.21 26.07
N GLY A 213 -21.28 8.57 25.24
CA GLY A 213 -21.54 8.30 23.82
C GLY A 213 -21.20 9.43 22.86
N ASN A 214 -20.90 10.63 23.37
CA ASN A 214 -20.55 11.80 22.58
C ASN A 214 -19.23 11.61 21.85
N LEU A 215 -19.17 12.03 20.58
CA LEU A 215 -17.94 12.09 19.80
C LEU A 215 -17.25 13.44 20.00
N LEU A 216 -16.01 13.42 20.44
CA LEU A 216 -15.17 14.57 20.74
C LEU A 216 -14.00 14.65 19.76
N LEU A 217 -13.77 15.83 19.20
CA LEU A 217 -12.57 16.18 18.46
C LEU A 217 -11.59 16.86 19.41
N TYR A 218 -10.42 16.26 19.61
CA TYR A 218 -9.27 16.90 20.23
C TYR A 218 -8.50 17.65 19.16
N ALA A 219 -8.48 18.98 19.27
CA ALA A 219 -7.83 19.86 18.32
C ALA A 219 -7.17 21.06 19.00
N TRP A 220 -6.04 21.50 18.45
CA TRP A 220 -5.36 22.71 18.90
C TRP A 220 -5.85 23.91 18.08
N GLU A 221 -6.66 24.76 18.70
CA GLU A 221 -7.16 25.97 18.05
C GLU A 221 -6.04 27.00 17.88
N ARG A 222 -6.00 27.69 16.74
CA ARG A 222 -5.03 28.76 16.48
C ARG A 222 -5.10 29.83 17.56
N GLY A 223 -3.98 30.12 18.21
CA GLY A 223 -3.89 31.10 19.30
C GLY A 223 -4.36 30.59 20.66
N ALA A 224 -4.81 29.34 20.78
CA ALA A 224 -5.11 28.74 22.08
C ALA A 224 -3.81 28.33 22.82
N PRO A 225 -3.81 28.38 24.17
CA PRO A 225 -2.67 27.96 24.98
C PRO A 225 -2.54 26.44 25.12
N SER A 226 -3.61 25.70 24.85
CA SER A 226 -3.68 24.25 25.03
C SER A 226 -4.67 23.60 24.06
N ILE A 227 -4.56 22.28 23.94
CA ILE A 227 -5.50 21.48 23.15
C ILE A 227 -6.90 21.52 23.78
N LYS A 228 -7.93 21.58 22.93
CA LYS A 228 -9.34 21.63 23.33
C LYS A 228 -10.10 20.43 22.80
N ALA A 229 -11.18 20.06 23.50
CA ALA A 229 -12.13 19.05 23.05
C ALA A 229 -13.40 19.75 22.54
N PHE A 230 -13.81 19.45 21.31
CA PHE A 230 -15.02 19.97 20.68
C PHE A 230 -15.99 18.81 20.45
N LYS A 231 -17.28 18.98 20.80
CA LYS A 231 -18.28 17.97 20.45
C LYS A 231 -18.58 18.02 18.96
N VAL A 232 -18.38 16.91 18.26
CA VAL A 232 -18.57 16.84 16.81
C VAL A 232 -20.02 17.13 16.42
N SER A 233 -21.00 16.77 17.26
CA SER A 233 -22.43 17.07 17.05
C SER A 233 -22.77 18.56 17.09
N GLU A 234 -21.93 19.39 17.70
CA GLU A 234 -22.11 20.84 17.81
C GLU A 234 -21.28 21.60 16.75
N MET A 235 -20.55 20.87 15.89
CA MET A 235 -19.78 21.45 14.78
C MET A 235 -20.63 21.55 13.51
N SER A 236 -20.49 22.65 12.79
CA SER A 236 -21.10 22.84 11.47
C SER A 236 -20.14 23.46 10.48
N GLY A 237 -20.39 23.32 9.18
CA GLY A 237 -19.57 23.93 8.12
C GLY A 237 -18.10 23.50 8.14
N THR A 238 -17.82 22.26 8.56
CA THR A 238 -16.45 21.75 8.69
C THR A 238 -15.82 21.56 7.31
N ARG A 239 -14.65 22.16 7.08
CA ARG A 239 -13.86 22.03 5.85
C ARG A 239 -12.37 21.88 6.17
N ALA A 240 -11.66 21.15 5.30
CA ALA A 240 -10.21 21.15 5.28
C ALA A 240 -9.72 22.44 4.62
N THR A 241 -8.62 22.99 5.10
CA THR A 241 -7.96 24.15 4.49
C THR A 241 -6.71 23.71 3.72
N ASN A 242 -6.11 24.60 2.94
CA ASN A 242 -4.79 24.39 2.34
C ASN A 242 -3.64 24.84 3.26
N GLU A 243 -3.94 25.23 4.50
CA GLU A 243 -2.95 25.67 5.47
C GLU A 243 -2.40 24.46 6.24
N PRO A 244 -1.10 24.15 6.12
CA PRO A 244 -0.49 23.03 6.81
C PRO A 244 -0.22 23.37 8.28
N PHE A 245 0.00 22.35 9.11
CA PHE A 245 0.54 22.52 10.46
C PHE A 245 1.67 21.52 10.76
N THR A 246 2.60 21.95 11.61
CA THR A 246 3.58 21.03 12.19
C THR A 246 2.99 20.41 13.46
N PRO A 247 2.85 19.09 13.53
CA PRO A 247 2.18 18.42 14.64
C PRO A 247 2.91 18.63 15.97
N ARG A 248 2.16 18.99 16.99
CA ARG A 248 2.59 19.11 18.40
C ARG A 248 2.34 17.83 19.19
N TYR A 249 1.32 17.08 18.78
CA TYR A 249 0.93 15.78 19.33
C TYR A 249 0.90 14.72 18.23
N SER A 250 0.87 13.45 18.61
CA SER A 250 0.58 12.39 17.64
C SER A 250 -0.82 12.59 17.05
N VAL A 251 -0.95 12.36 15.74
CA VAL A 251 -2.24 12.42 15.04
C VAL A 251 -2.81 11.01 14.98
N GLU A 252 -3.94 10.80 15.66
CA GLU A 252 -4.64 9.53 15.85
C GLU A 252 -5.97 9.51 15.04
N LEU A 253 -5.92 9.97 13.79
CA LEU A 253 -7.11 10.15 12.93
C LEU A 253 -7.15 9.18 11.74
N THR A 254 -6.02 8.56 11.43
CA THR A 254 -5.94 7.42 10.53
C THR A 254 -6.05 6.14 11.34
N ALA A 255 -6.65 5.12 10.72
CA ALA A 255 -6.72 3.82 11.35
C ALA A 255 -5.34 3.19 11.34
N SER A 256 -4.58 3.42 12.40
CA SER A 256 -3.52 2.50 12.84
C SER A 256 -4.20 1.37 13.64
N GLY A 257 -5.18 0.70 13.03
CA GLY A 257 -5.81 -0.48 13.61
C GLY A 257 -4.90 -1.69 13.45
N PRO A 258 -4.85 -2.61 14.42
CA PRO A 258 -3.90 -3.72 14.39
C PRO A 258 -4.20 -4.63 13.19
N LEU A 259 -3.26 -4.76 12.26
CA LEU A 259 -3.02 -6.08 11.71
C LEU A 259 -2.52 -6.91 12.90
N GLN A 260 -3.35 -7.82 13.41
CA GLN A 260 -2.88 -8.85 14.32
C GLN A 260 -1.80 -9.63 13.59
N VAL A 261 -0.54 -9.28 13.88
CA VAL A 261 0.59 -10.15 13.61
C VAL A 261 0.39 -11.35 14.52
N LEU A 262 -0.13 -12.44 13.94
CA LEU A 262 0.02 -13.76 14.56
C LEU A 262 1.51 -13.93 14.86
N PRO A 263 1.90 -14.38 16.07
CA PRO A 263 3.29 -14.54 16.40
C PRO A 263 3.93 -15.46 15.37
N THR A 264 4.82 -14.88 14.56
CA THR A 264 5.68 -15.65 13.68
C THR A 264 6.59 -16.41 14.63
N SER A 265 6.43 -17.74 14.65
CA SER A 265 7.31 -18.63 15.36
C SER A 265 8.75 -18.24 15.05
N SER A 266 9.46 -17.82 16.09
CA SER A 266 10.86 -17.47 16.09
C SER A 266 11.70 -18.69 15.69
N GLY A 267 11.91 -18.83 14.38
CA GLY A 267 12.99 -19.65 13.84
C GLY A 267 14.30 -18.92 14.05
N SER A 268 15.02 -19.29 15.10
CA SER A 268 16.34 -18.78 15.46
C SER A 268 17.34 -18.82 14.29
N GLY A 269 18.12 -17.76 14.15
CA GLY A 269 19.54 -17.83 13.81
C GLY A 269 19.90 -18.04 12.33
N PHE A 270 20.07 -16.94 11.60
CA PHE A 270 20.92 -16.93 10.42
C PHE A 270 22.39 -16.91 10.89
N SER A 271 23.02 -18.09 11.02
CA SER A 271 24.47 -18.19 11.18
C SER A 271 25.09 -18.63 9.85
N THR A 272 25.90 -17.75 9.30
CA THR A 272 26.81 -18.01 8.19
C THR A 272 27.83 -19.08 8.61
N ARG A 273 27.80 -20.26 7.97
CA ARG A 273 28.99 -21.12 7.83
C ARG A 273 28.80 -22.18 6.76
N TRP A 274 29.55 -22.00 5.67
CA TRP A 274 29.93 -23.06 4.77
C TRP A 274 30.78 -24.10 5.52
N THR A 275 30.37 -25.36 5.48
CA THR A 275 31.29 -26.51 5.56
C THR A 275 30.77 -27.67 4.73
N SER A 276 31.65 -28.17 3.88
CA SER A 276 31.54 -29.37 3.06
C SER A 276 31.50 -30.66 3.87
N ARG A 277 30.56 -31.57 3.55
CA ARG A 277 30.68 -33.06 3.47
C ARG A 277 29.27 -33.63 3.25
N ALA A 278 29.00 -34.26 2.11
CA ALA A 278 29.26 -35.66 1.76
C ALA A 278 27.96 -36.50 1.81
N ARG A 279 27.52 -36.88 0.61
CA ARG A 279 26.66 -38.01 0.20
C ARG A 279 25.85 -38.75 1.28
N ALA A 280 24.54 -38.68 1.12
CA ALA A 280 23.66 -39.84 1.28
C ALA A 280 22.66 -39.87 0.12
N SER A 281 22.68 -40.98 -0.62
CA SER A 281 21.79 -41.23 -1.75
C SER A 281 20.40 -41.64 -1.25
N THR A 282 19.37 -40.89 -1.64
CA THR A 282 18.03 -41.43 -1.74
C THR A 282 17.43 -41.06 -3.10
N ARG A 283 17.18 -42.11 -3.88
CA ARG A 283 16.54 -42.10 -5.18
C ARG A 283 15.08 -41.71 -4.95
N ALA A 284 14.70 -40.48 -5.26
CA ALA A 284 13.30 -40.04 -5.32
C ALA A 284 13.02 -39.42 -6.70
N SER A 285 11.95 -39.88 -7.32
CA SER A 285 11.60 -39.64 -8.72
C SER A 285 11.31 -38.16 -9.00
N ARG A 286 12.07 -37.60 -9.94
CA ARG A 286 11.90 -36.23 -10.44
C ARG A 286 10.60 -36.18 -11.28
N ARG A 287 9.49 -35.73 -10.69
CA ARG A 287 8.27 -35.37 -11.45
C ARG A 287 8.61 -34.14 -12.32
N ARG A 288 8.81 -34.37 -13.62
CA ARG A 288 8.94 -33.31 -14.63
C ARG A 288 7.56 -32.66 -14.85
N ARG A 289 7.30 -31.49 -14.25
CA ARG A 289 6.20 -30.61 -14.65
C ARG A 289 6.76 -29.61 -15.66
N GLY A 290 6.41 -29.80 -16.92
CA GLY A 290 6.68 -28.86 -18.00
C GLY A 290 5.43 -28.74 -18.87
N PRO A 291 5.29 -27.65 -19.63
CA PRO A 291 4.08 -27.37 -20.39
C PRO A 291 3.76 -28.46 -21.43
N VAL A 292 2.48 -28.73 -21.64
CA VAL A 292 1.99 -29.67 -22.64
C VAL A 292 1.52 -28.91 -23.89
N TYR A 293 2.20 -29.13 -25.00
CA TYR A 293 1.91 -28.54 -26.30
C TYR A 293 0.86 -29.38 -27.04
N VAL A 294 -0.23 -28.77 -27.50
CA VAL A 294 -1.30 -29.43 -28.24
C VAL A 294 -1.20 -29.06 -29.72
N PHE A 295 -0.95 -30.05 -30.57
CA PHE A 295 -0.85 -29.91 -32.02
C PHE A 295 -2.07 -30.50 -32.72
N GLN A 296 -2.63 -29.81 -33.70
CA GLN A 296 -3.73 -30.29 -34.52
C GLN A 296 -3.23 -30.74 -35.89
N CYS A 297 -3.68 -31.91 -36.36
CA CYS A 297 -3.45 -32.35 -37.72
C CYS A 297 -4.31 -31.51 -38.69
N PRO A 298 -3.73 -30.77 -39.65
CA PRO A 298 -4.51 -29.95 -40.57
C PRO A 298 -5.38 -30.79 -41.52
N ASN A 299 -5.06 -32.08 -41.73
CA ASN A 299 -5.79 -32.93 -42.67
C ASN A 299 -7.05 -33.55 -42.05
N CYS A 300 -7.06 -33.84 -40.75
CA CYS A 300 -8.17 -34.55 -40.10
C CYS A 300 -8.71 -33.87 -38.85
N GLY A 301 -8.09 -32.77 -38.40
CA GLY A 301 -8.52 -32.01 -37.22
C GLY A 301 -8.21 -32.65 -35.87
N GLN A 302 -7.60 -33.84 -35.81
CA GLN A 302 -7.28 -34.49 -34.55
C GLN A 302 -6.14 -33.81 -33.79
N GLU A 303 -6.28 -33.77 -32.46
CA GLU A 303 -5.34 -33.14 -31.54
C GLU A 303 -4.36 -34.14 -30.91
N PHE A 304 -3.10 -33.74 -30.79
CA PHE A 304 -1.99 -34.52 -30.24
C PHE A 304 -1.25 -33.73 -29.17
N ARG A 305 -1.00 -34.35 -28.01
CA ARG A 305 -0.32 -33.70 -26.89
C ARG A 305 1.14 -34.10 -26.83
N HIS A 306 2.05 -33.13 -26.82
CA HIS A 306 3.49 -33.32 -26.72
C HIS A 306 4.03 -32.61 -25.48
N MET A 307 5.00 -33.22 -24.79
CA MET A 307 5.68 -32.58 -23.64
C MET A 307 6.83 -31.67 -24.07
N THR A 308 7.17 -31.66 -25.36
CA THR A 308 8.16 -30.79 -25.99
C THR A 308 7.54 -30.16 -27.24
N ASN A 309 8.00 -28.96 -27.60
CA ASN A 309 7.45 -28.22 -28.73
C ASN A 309 7.97 -28.78 -30.07
N HIS A 310 7.41 -29.90 -30.52
CA HIS A 310 7.71 -30.49 -31.82
C HIS A 310 6.43 -30.78 -32.63
N SER A 311 6.43 -30.47 -33.93
CA SER A 311 5.23 -30.56 -34.78
C SER A 311 5.01 -31.94 -35.41
N ARG A 312 5.86 -32.94 -35.16
CA ARG A 312 5.76 -34.27 -35.80
C ARG A 312 4.65 -35.12 -35.17
N LEU A 313 3.71 -35.59 -35.99
CA LEU A 313 2.59 -36.44 -35.57
C LEU A 313 2.87 -37.92 -35.85
N ARG A 314 2.38 -38.81 -34.98
CA ARG A 314 2.39 -40.26 -35.22
C ARG A 314 1.36 -40.62 -36.30
N ARG A 315 1.49 -41.83 -36.87
CA ARG A 315 0.45 -42.36 -37.76
C ARG A 315 -0.86 -42.45 -36.97
N HIS A 316 -1.94 -41.92 -37.54
CA HIS A 316 -3.25 -41.88 -36.91
C HIS A 316 -4.34 -42.05 -37.97
N GLN A 317 -5.56 -42.31 -37.52
CA GLN A 317 -6.73 -42.44 -38.38
C GLN A 317 -7.58 -41.17 -38.29
N THR A 318 -8.35 -40.89 -39.33
CA THR A 318 -9.36 -39.83 -39.34
C THR A 318 -10.55 -40.23 -38.46
N THR A 319 -11.43 -39.28 -38.14
CA THR A 319 -12.69 -39.56 -37.42
C THR A 319 -13.57 -40.58 -38.13
N PHE A 320 -13.40 -40.77 -39.44
CA PHE A 320 -14.11 -41.75 -40.26
C PHE A 320 -13.38 -43.11 -40.38
N GLY A 321 -12.35 -43.36 -39.56
CA GLY A 321 -11.65 -44.65 -39.47
C GLY A 321 -10.60 -44.92 -40.56
N THR A 322 -10.41 -44.00 -41.51
CA THR A 322 -9.41 -44.14 -42.59
C THR A 322 -8.03 -43.67 -42.16
N SER A 323 -6.94 -44.23 -42.71
CA SER A 323 -5.58 -43.82 -42.35
C SER A 323 -5.30 -42.39 -42.81
N CYS A 324 -4.91 -41.51 -41.89
CA CYS A 324 -4.57 -40.13 -42.22
C CYS A 324 -3.11 -40.02 -42.72
N SER A 325 -2.93 -39.34 -43.86
CA SER A 325 -1.63 -39.05 -44.46
C SER A 325 -0.83 -37.97 -43.70
N GLY A 326 -1.48 -37.21 -42.80
CA GLY A 326 -0.84 -36.15 -42.02
C GLY A 326 0.28 -36.68 -41.10
N ARG A 327 1.45 -36.04 -41.17
CA ARG A 327 2.64 -36.35 -40.34
C ARG A 327 3.21 -35.14 -39.61
N ARG A 328 2.70 -33.95 -39.87
CA ARG A 328 3.01 -32.72 -39.14
C ARG A 328 1.72 -32.02 -38.72
N GLY A 329 1.72 -31.44 -37.53
CA GLY A 329 0.59 -30.71 -36.95
C GLY A 329 0.95 -29.27 -36.65
N THR A 330 -0.07 -28.43 -36.56
CA THR A 330 0.03 -27.01 -36.19
C THR A 330 -0.21 -26.86 -34.70
N LEU A 331 0.65 -26.13 -33.99
CA LEU A 331 0.46 -25.89 -32.55
C LEU A 331 -0.78 -25.00 -32.35
N ILE A 332 -1.77 -25.49 -31.60
CA ILE A 332 -3.04 -24.77 -31.37
C ILE A 332 -3.16 -24.21 -29.96
N ARG A 333 -2.54 -24.84 -28.94
CA ARG A 333 -2.53 -24.34 -27.56
C ARG A 333 -1.43 -24.99 -26.74
N THR A 334 -0.99 -24.30 -25.69
CA THR A 334 -0.04 -24.82 -24.69
C THR A 334 -0.75 -24.85 -23.34
N LEU A 335 -0.78 -26.02 -22.71
CA LEU A 335 -1.37 -26.24 -21.39
C LEU A 335 -0.27 -26.16 -20.32
N PRO A 336 -0.52 -25.54 -19.15
CA PRO A 336 0.46 -25.39 -18.08
C PRO A 336 0.86 -26.70 -17.40
#